data_AF-A0A8C3SI21-F1
#
_entry.id   AF-A0A8C3SI21-F1
#
_cell.length_a   1.000
_cell.length_b   1.000
_cell.length_c   1.000
_cell.angle_alpha   90.00
_cell.angle_beta   90.00
_cell.angle_gamma   90.00
#
_symmetry.space_group_name_H-M   'P 1'
#
loop_
_entity.id
_entity.type
_entity.pdbx_description
1 polymer ?
#
loop_
_entity_poly.entity_id
_entity_poly.type
_entity_poly.pdbx_seq_one_letter_code
_entity_poly.pdbx_strand_id
1 'polypeptide(L)'
;MSELQKAVSDAERKAHELITTERAKMERALAEAKRQASEDALTVINQQEDSSESCWNCGRKASETCSGCNTARYCGSFCQHKDWEKHHHVCGQTLQGLQASAGAAPSSGVGSAQPDVVAVSASITSVATLAASPSETGSAAASRSGTPATPAPLETASR
;
A
#
# COMPACT_ATOMS: atom_id res chain seq x y z
N MET A 1 -29.32 57.12 27.44
CA MET A 1 -28.86 55.83 28.03
C MET A 1 -29.65 54.65 27.50
N SER A 2 -30.97 54.60 27.70
CA SER A 2 -31.85 53.50 27.22
C SER A 2 -31.68 53.15 25.73
N GLU A 3 -31.57 54.14 24.85
CA GLU A 3 -31.37 53.92 23.41
C GLU A 3 -30.03 53.22 23.08
N LEU A 4 -28.96 53.52 23.83
CA LEU A 4 -27.66 52.87 23.69
C LEU A 4 -27.73 51.41 24.14
N GLN A 5 -28.41 51.12 25.26
CA GLN A 5 -28.62 49.73 25.71
C GLN A 5 -29.45 48.94 24.69
N LYS A 6 -30.49 49.54 24.11
CA LYS A 6 -31.26 48.90 23.03
C LYS A 6 -30.37 48.57 21.82
N ALA A 7 -29.56 49.53 21.36
CA ALA A 7 -28.66 49.33 20.23
C ALA A 7 -27.62 48.22 20.49
N VAL A 8 -27.12 48.11 21.73
CA VAL A 8 -26.23 47.01 22.16
C VAL A 8 -26.96 45.67 22.09
N SER A 9 -28.14 45.52 22.70
CA SER A 9 -28.87 44.24 22.67
C SER A 9 -29.38 43.84 21.29
N ASP A 10 -29.67 44.79 20.41
CA ASP A 10 -29.96 44.52 18.99
C ASP A 10 -28.71 44.03 18.24
N ALA A 11 -27.53 44.56 18.56
CA ALA A 11 -26.26 44.10 18.00
C ALA A 11 -25.82 42.72 18.54
N GLU A 12 -25.96 42.48 19.84
CA GLU A 12 -25.71 41.17 20.49
C GLU A 12 -26.58 40.08 19.88
N ARG A 13 -27.90 40.34 19.76
CA ARG A 13 -28.85 39.42 19.13
C ARG A 13 -28.46 39.09 17.69
N LYS A 14 -28.08 40.09 16.89
CA LYS A 14 -27.61 39.90 15.51
C LYS A 14 -26.29 39.14 15.44
N ALA A 15 -25.36 39.36 16.37
CA ALA A 15 -24.12 38.60 16.45
C ALA A 15 -24.39 37.12 16.76
N HIS A 16 -25.30 36.82 17.68
CA HIS A 16 -25.72 35.44 17.96
C HIS A 16 -26.40 34.77 16.76
N GLU A 17 -27.24 35.48 16.01
CA GLU A 17 -27.86 34.97 14.77
C GLU A 17 -26.84 34.65 13.68
N LEU A 18 -25.80 35.48 13.53
CA LEU A 18 -24.68 35.20 12.62
C LEU A 18 -23.87 33.98 13.09
N ILE A 19 -23.59 33.85 14.39
CA ILE A 19 -22.86 32.71 14.96
C ILE A 19 -23.65 31.39 14.77
N THR A 20 -24.97 31.37 14.97
CA THR A 20 -25.78 30.16 14.77
C THR A 20 -25.92 29.80 13.29
N THR A 21 -26.07 30.79 12.40
CA THR A 21 -26.16 30.52 10.95
C THR A 21 -24.83 30.06 10.35
N GLU A 22 -23.68 30.61 10.76
CA GLU A 22 -22.36 30.10 10.36
C GLU A 22 -22.08 28.71 10.94
N ARG A 23 -22.42 28.45 12.21
CA ARG A 23 -22.31 27.11 12.79
C ARG A 23 -23.15 26.09 12.01
N ALA A 24 -24.39 26.42 11.66
CA ALA A 24 -25.27 25.55 10.89
C ALA A 24 -24.79 25.34 9.43
N LYS A 25 -24.07 26.29 8.84
CA LYS A 25 -23.36 26.10 7.55
C LYS A 25 -22.21 25.12 7.69
N MET A 26 -21.35 25.30 8.70
CA MET A 26 -20.22 24.40 8.98
C MET A 26 -20.70 22.97 9.29
N GLU A 27 -21.74 22.82 10.10
CA GLU A 27 -22.31 21.52 10.44
C GLU A 27 -22.89 20.80 9.21
N ARG A 28 -23.58 21.52 8.31
CA ARG A 28 -24.01 20.98 7.01
C ARG A 28 -22.83 20.61 6.10
N ALA A 29 -21.77 21.42 6.05
CA ALA A 29 -20.57 21.12 5.27
C ALA A 29 -19.84 19.87 5.79
N LEU A 30 -19.77 19.67 7.11
CA LEU A 30 -19.18 18.48 7.73
C LEU A 30 -20.04 17.22 7.52
N ALA A 31 -21.38 17.35 7.60
CA ALA A 31 -22.30 16.26 7.28
C ALA A 31 -22.19 15.84 5.81
N GLU A 32 -22.10 16.82 4.89
CA GLU A 32 -21.93 16.58 3.46
C GLU A 32 -20.56 15.99 3.12
N ALA A 33 -19.48 16.49 3.71
CA ALA A 33 -18.14 15.91 3.54
C ALA A 33 -18.10 14.45 4.05
N LYS A 34 -18.81 14.14 5.14
CA LYS A 34 -18.96 12.76 5.63
C LYS A 34 -19.78 11.89 4.69
N ARG A 35 -20.89 12.40 4.13
CA ARG A 35 -21.69 11.71 3.11
C ARG A 35 -20.82 11.39 1.89
N GLN A 36 -20.15 12.39 1.35
CA GLN A 36 -19.28 12.26 0.18
C GLN A 36 -18.13 11.28 0.41
N ALA A 37 -17.51 11.27 1.59
CA ALA A 37 -16.47 10.31 1.95
C ALA A 37 -17.00 8.87 2.07
N SER A 38 -18.24 8.67 2.55
CA SER A 38 -18.85 7.33 2.58
C SER A 38 -19.26 6.83 1.19
N GLU A 39 -19.64 7.73 0.28
CA GLU A 39 -19.96 7.40 -1.11
C GLU A 39 -18.70 7.12 -1.93
N ASP A 40 -17.64 7.91 -1.76
CA ASP A 40 -16.32 7.68 -2.36
C ASP A 40 -15.76 6.31 -1.95
N ALA A 41 -15.76 6.00 -0.65
CA ALA A 41 -15.36 4.68 -0.13
C ALA A 41 -16.17 3.52 -0.75
N LEU A 42 -17.48 3.69 -0.96
CA LEU A 42 -18.33 2.68 -1.60
C LEU A 42 -17.98 2.52 -3.10
N THR A 43 -17.71 3.61 -3.83
CA THR A 43 -17.30 3.53 -5.23
C THR A 43 -15.91 2.89 -5.41
N VAL A 44 -14.99 3.07 -4.46
CA VAL A 44 -13.69 2.40 -4.47
C VAL A 44 -13.85 0.89 -4.27
N ILE A 45 -14.70 0.46 -3.32
CA ILE A 45 -14.99 -0.96 -3.08
C ILE A 45 -15.59 -1.61 -4.33
N ASN A 46 -16.65 -1.04 -4.91
CA ASN A 46 -17.31 -1.64 -6.08
C ASN A 46 -16.39 -1.69 -7.31
N GLN A 47 -15.57 -0.65 -7.55
CA GLN A 47 -14.56 -0.70 -8.63
C GLN A 47 -13.51 -1.79 -8.42
N GLN A 48 -13.10 -2.07 -7.17
CA GLN A 48 -12.18 -3.16 -6.86
C GLN A 48 -12.81 -4.52 -7.15
N GLU A 49 -14.08 -4.72 -6.82
CA GLU A 49 -14.82 -5.96 -7.10
C GLU A 49 -14.93 -6.23 -8.61
N ASP A 50 -15.48 -5.30 -9.40
CA ASP A 50 -15.60 -5.46 -10.85
C ASP A 50 -14.24 -5.58 -11.57
N SER A 51 -13.18 -4.96 -11.04
CA SER A 51 -11.80 -5.19 -11.52
C SER A 51 -11.32 -6.61 -11.25
N SER A 52 -11.60 -7.15 -10.06
CA SER A 52 -11.21 -8.53 -9.67
C SER A 52 -12.02 -9.61 -10.41
N GLU A 53 -13.22 -9.25 -10.88
CA GLU A 53 -14.11 -10.07 -11.68
C GLU A 53 -14.00 -9.82 -13.20
N SER A 54 -12.98 -9.11 -13.69
CA SER A 54 -12.84 -8.82 -15.13
C SER A 54 -12.15 -9.94 -15.93
N CYS A 55 -12.71 -10.29 -17.10
CA CYS A 55 -12.17 -11.34 -17.98
C CYS A 55 -10.85 -10.92 -18.66
N TRP A 56 -9.76 -11.65 -18.42
CA TRP A 56 -8.41 -11.30 -18.92
C TRP A 56 -8.33 -11.13 -20.45
N ASN A 57 -9.09 -11.93 -21.21
CA ASN A 57 -9.14 -11.86 -22.69
C ASN A 57 -9.98 -10.70 -23.26
N CYS A 58 -10.97 -10.15 -22.53
CA CYS A 58 -11.97 -9.25 -23.14
C CYS A 58 -12.63 -8.20 -22.22
N GLY A 59 -12.21 -8.04 -20.97
CA GLY A 59 -12.66 -6.99 -20.05
C GLY A 59 -14.10 -7.09 -19.54
N ARG A 60 -14.94 -7.97 -20.08
CA ARG A 60 -16.31 -8.22 -19.57
C ARG A 60 -16.28 -9.01 -18.26
N LYS A 61 -17.33 -8.89 -17.43
CA LYS A 61 -17.48 -9.67 -16.19
C LYS A 61 -17.27 -11.16 -16.43
N ALA A 62 -16.36 -11.74 -15.65
CA ALA A 62 -16.02 -13.14 -15.64
C ALA A 62 -17.07 -13.94 -14.84
N SER A 63 -17.22 -15.20 -15.23
CA SER A 63 -18.11 -16.18 -14.58
C SER A 63 -17.34 -17.43 -14.14
N GLU A 64 -16.13 -17.63 -14.67
CA GLU A 64 -15.31 -18.81 -14.48
C GLU A 64 -13.87 -18.40 -14.12
N THR A 65 -13.17 -19.31 -13.46
CA THR A 65 -11.76 -19.17 -13.11
C THR A 65 -10.95 -20.29 -13.78
N CYS A 66 -9.71 -20.01 -14.18
CA CYS A 66 -8.79 -21.05 -14.62
C CYS A 66 -8.54 -22.08 -13.51
N SER A 67 -9.01 -23.31 -13.73
CA SER A 67 -8.95 -24.43 -12.77
C SER A 67 -7.53 -24.84 -12.35
N GLY A 68 -6.51 -24.54 -13.16
CA GLY A 68 -5.12 -24.89 -12.87
C GLY A 68 -4.38 -23.92 -11.93
N CYS A 69 -4.83 -22.67 -11.80
CA CYS A 69 -4.14 -21.64 -10.98
C CYS A 69 -5.06 -20.90 -10.00
N ASN A 70 -6.38 -20.99 -10.20
CA ASN A 70 -7.41 -20.22 -9.51
C ASN A 70 -7.26 -18.68 -9.53
N THR A 71 -6.39 -18.14 -10.40
CA THR A 71 -6.02 -16.71 -10.47
C THR A 71 -6.61 -16.01 -11.69
N ALA A 72 -6.46 -16.58 -12.89
CA ALA A 72 -6.98 -15.96 -14.11
C ALA A 72 -8.50 -16.12 -14.24
N ARG A 73 -9.17 -15.03 -14.67
CA ARG A 73 -10.62 -14.86 -14.69
C ARG A 73 -11.13 -14.80 -16.13
N TYR A 74 -12.21 -15.51 -16.44
CA TYR A 74 -12.78 -15.57 -17.80
C TYR A 74 -14.32 -15.55 -17.81
N CYS A 75 -14.92 -14.93 -18.83
CA CYS A 75 -16.37 -14.92 -19.05
C CYS A 75 -16.87 -16.16 -19.82
N GLY A 76 -16.25 -17.33 -19.57
CA GLY A 76 -16.46 -18.56 -20.35
C GLY A 76 -15.16 -19.13 -20.92
N SER A 77 -15.06 -20.47 -20.92
CA SER A 77 -13.97 -21.29 -21.48
C SER A 77 -13.42 -20.84 -22.85
N PHE A 78 -14.25 -20.29 -23.75
CA PHE A 78 -13.75 -19.73 -25.03
C PHE A 78 -12.69 -18.64 -24.84
N CYS A 79 -12.86 -17.77 -23.84
CA CYS A 79 -11.88 -16.73 -23.51
C CYS A 79 -10.62 -17.30 -22.84
N GLN A 80 -10.77 -18.36 -22.03
CA GLN A 80 -9.63 -19.09 -21.43
C GLN A 80 -8.74 -19.70 -22.52
N HIS A 81 -9.32 -20.41 -23.48
CA HIS A 81 -8.57 -21.00 -24.59
C HIS A 81 -7.91 -19.94 -25.49
N LYS A 82 -8.55 -18.78 -25.68
CA LYS A 82 -8.00 -17.70 -26.51
C LYS A 82 -6.82 -16.97 -25.87
N ASP A 83 -6.75 -16.91 -24.54
CA ASP A 83 -5.66 -16.30 -23.79
C ASP A 83 -4.57 -17.29 -23.34
N TRP A 84 -4.80 -18.60 -23.51
CA TRP A 84 -3.93 -19.67 -23.05
C TRP A 84 -2.45 -19.50 -23.45
N GLU A 85 -2.19 -19.07 -24.69
CA GLU A 85 -0.82 -18.80 -25.19
C GLU A 85 -0.05 -17.79 -24.32
N LYS A 86 -0.75 -16.80 -23.75
CA LYS A 86 -0.17 -15.83 -22.82
C LYS A 86 -0.18 -16.34 -21.38
N HIS A 87 -1.30 -16.93 -20.96
CA HIS A 87 -1.53 -17.31 -19.58
C HIS A 87 -0.72 -18.52 -19.11
N HIS A 88 -0.48 -19.52 -19.97
CA HIS A 88 0.06 -20.82 -19.54
C HIS A 88 1.43 -20.74 -18.85
N HIS A 89 2.31 -19.85 -19.32
CA HIS A 89 3.61 -19.59 -18.71
C HIS A 89 3.54 -19.16 -17.23
N VAL A 90 2.44 -18.50 -16.82
CA VAL A 90 2.20 -18.05 -15.43
C VAL A 90 1.12 -18.87 -14.71
N CYS A 91 0.55 -19.89 -15.37
CA CYS A 91 -0.51 -20.72 -14.81
C CYS A 91 0.01 -21.64 -13.70
N GLY A 92 -0.21 -21.24 -12.45
CA GLY A 92 0.03 -22.04 -11.24
C GLY A 92 0.93 -21.36 -10.21
N GLN A 93 1.76 -20.40 -10.64
CA GLN A 93 2.80 -19.78 -9.81
C GLN A 93 2.28 -19.11 -8.52
N THR A 94 1.03 -18.65 -8.52
CA THR A 94 0.37 -18.05 -7.35
C THR A 94 0.08 -19.05 -6.22
N LEU A 95 -0.12 -20.34 -6.53
CA LEU A 95 -0.72 -21.29 -5.58
C LEU A 95 0.26 -21.72 -4.47
N GLN A 96 1.56 -21.70 -4.73
CA GLN A 96 2.61 -21.92 -3.71
C GLN A 96 2.61 -20.83 -2.61
N GLY A 97 2.10 -19.63 -2.87
CA GLY A 97 2.19 -18.51 -1.93
C GLY A 97 1.24 -18.59 -0.72
N LEU A 98 0.17 -19.37 -0.80
CA LEU A 98 -0.93 -19.34 0.19
C LEU A 98 -1.03 -20.59 1.08
N GLN A 99 -0.36 -21.70 0.73
CA GLN A 99 -0.38 -22.93 1.54
C GLN A 99 0.80 -23.04 2.52
N ALA A 100 1.82 -22.18 2.42
CA ALA A 100 3.04 -22.25 3.22
C ALA A 100 2.90 -21.84 4.71
N SER A 101 1.71 -21.46 5.17
CA SER A 101 1.46 -21.02 6.56
C SER A 101 0.94 -22.13 7.49
N ALA A 102 0.91 -23.39 7.04
CA ALA A 102 0.34 -24.53 7.78
C ALA A 102 1.31 -25.72 7.93
N GLY A 103 2.43 -25.49 8.63
CA GLY A 103 3.19 -26.54 9.31
C GLY A 103 4.23 -27.31 8.49
N ALA A 104 5.47 -26.82 8.50
CA ALA A 104 6.67 -27.65 8.29
C ALA A 104 7.83 -27.09 9.14
N ALA A 105 8.45 -27.94 9.96
CA ALA A 105 9.63 -27.56 10.75
C ALA A 105 10.92 -27.92 9.99
N PRO A 106 11.92 -27.01 9.88
CA PRO A 106 13.20 -27.33 9.24
C PRO A 106 14.11 -28.09 10.22
N SER A 107 14.32 -29.39 9.98
CA SER A 107 15.39 -30.16 10.62
C SER A 107 16.67 -30.14 9.77
N SER A 108 17.81 -30.06 10.44
CA SER A 108 19.13 -29.74 9.87
C SER A 108 19.67 -30.77 8.86
N GLY A 109 20.39 -30.26 7.84
CA GLY A 109 21.28 -31.05 6.98
C GLY A 109 22.57 -30.28 6.72
N VAL A 110 23.63 -30.57 7.49
CA VAL A 110 24.96 -29.94 7.32
C VAL A 110 25.78 -30.69 6.26
N GLY A 111 26.36 -29.97 5.32
CA GLY A 111 27.27 -30.52 4.30
C GLY A 111 28.30 -29.50 3.84
N SER A 112 29.48 -29.51 4.46
CA SER A 112 30.57 -28.58 4.15
C SER A 112 31.50 -29.12 3.06
N ALA A 113 31.67 -28.39 1.96
CA ALA A 113 32.86 -28.46 1.11
C ALA A 113 33.02 -27.18 0.26
N GLN A 114 34.19 -26.56 0.36
CA GLN A 114 34.80 -25.66 -0.63
C GLN A 114 36.26 -26.10 -0.81
N PRO A 115 37.02 -25.52 -1.75
CA PRO A 115 36.78 -25.48 -3.19
C PRO A 115 38.00 -26.07 -3.94
N ASP A 116 37.97 -26.16 -5.27
CA ASP A 116 39.21 -26.13 -6.05
C ASP A 116 39.01 -25.49 -7.43
N VAL A 117 40.10 -25.02 -8.05
CA VAL A 117 40.11 -24.10 -9.20
C VAL A 117 41.13 -24.52 -10.26
N VAL A 118 40.72 -24.54 -11.54
CA VAL A 118 41.61 -24.91 -12.67
C VAL A 118 41.36 -24.06 -13.91
N ALA A 119 42.45 -23.69 -14.60
CA ALA A 119 42.53 -23.06 -15.94
C ALA A 119 41.87 -21.65 -16.08
N VAL A 120 42.53 -20.52 -16.40
CA VAL A 120 43.64 -20.22 -17.36
C VAL A 120 43.24 -20.56 -18.81
N SER A 121 43.35 -19.72 -19.85
CA SER A 121 43.81 -18.33 -20.06
C SER A 121 43.17 -17.79 -21.38
N ALA A 122 43.36 -16.59 -21.96
CA ALA A 122 44.28 -15.44 -21.79
C ALA A 122 43.67 -14.17 -22.47
N SER A 123 44.51 -13.18 -22.82
CA SER A 123 44.29 -12.08 -23.80
C SER A 123 43.39 -10.89 -23.41
N ILE A 124 43.75 -9.61 -23.62
CA ILE A 124 45.04 -8.97 -24.01
C ILE A 124 45.14 -7.53 -23.42
N THR A 125 46.36 -6.98 -23.47
CA THR A 125 46.79 -5.58 -23.29
C THR A 125 45.74 -4.49 -23.60
N SER A 126 45.69 -3.38 -22.86
CA SER A 126 46.71 -2.30 -22.95
C SER A 126 46.79 -1.37 -21.73
N VAL A 127 47.85 -0.55 -21.67
CA VAL A 127 48.21 0.37 -20.56
C VAL A 127 48.00 1.84 -20.92
N ALA A 128 47.69 2.70 -19.94
CA ALA A 128 48.42 3.96 -19.64
C ALA A 128 47.74 4.84 -18.57
N THR A 129 48.56 5.57 -17.81
CA THR A 129 48.26 6.69 -16.89
C THR A 129 47.60 7.88 -17.60
N LEU A 130 46.86 8.80 -16.94
CA LEU A 130 47.24 9.85 -15.96
C LEU A 130 45.93 10.50 -15.38
N ALA A 131 45.87 11.36 -14.35
CA ALA A 131 46.65 11.63 -13.12
C ALA A 131 45.93 12.74 -12.28
N ALA A 132 46.36 12.99 -11.03
CA ALA A 132 45.91 14.06 -10.11
C ALA A 132 44.44 13.99 -9.59
N SER A 133 44.05 14.50 -8.42
CA SER A 133 44.78 15.05 -7.25
C SER A 133 43.95 14.91 -5.94
N PRO A 134 44.49 15.16 -4.73
CA PRO A 134 43.95 14.62 -3.47
C PRO A 134 43.30 15.66 -2.51
N SER A 135 42.88 15.14 -1.33
CA SER A 135 42.78 15.84 -0.03
C SER A 135 41.61 16.81 0.20
N GLU A 136 41.16 17.09 1.44
CA GLU A 136 41.14 16.41 2.76
C GLU A 136 40.33 17.33 3.72
N THR A 137 39.97 16.88 4.93
CA THR A 137 39.26 17.66 5.98
C THR A 137 37.82 18.14 5.67
N GLY A 138 36.91 18.31 6.65
CA GLY A 138 36.98 17.97 8.08
C GLY A 138 35.77 18.50 8.88
N SER A 139 35.69 18.14 10.16
CA SER A 139 34.68 18.59 11.16
C SER A 139 33.23 18.08 10.98
N ALA A 140 32.47 17.74 12.05
CA ALA A 140 32.84 17.54 13.45
C ALA A 140 31.83 16.59 14.16
N ALA A 141 32.23 16.08 15.33
CA ALA A 141 31.51 15.06 16.09
C ALA A 141 30.27 15.56 16.87
N ALA A 142 29.32 14.66 17.13
CA ALA A 142 28.65 14.53 18.43
C ALA A 142 27.98 13.16 18.62
N SER A 143 28.38 12.41 19.65
CA SER A 143 27.66 11.20 20.10
C SER A 143 26.51 11.57 21.05
N ARG A 144 25.42 10.78 21.05
CA ARG A 144 25.01 9.89 22.18
C ARG A 144 23.61 9.29 22.00
N SER A 145 23.33 8.21 22.74
CA SER A 145 22.11 7.41 22.75
C SER A 145 20.86 8.16 23.27
N GLY A 146 19.66 7.71 22.88
CA GLY A 146 18.40 8.27 23.40
C GLY A 146 17.13 7.54 22.94
N THR A 147 16.89 6.31 23.40
CA THR A 147 15.60 5.60 23.25
C THR A 147 14.71 5.77 24.48
N PRO A 148 13.46 6.22 24.32
CA PRO A 148 12.36 5.87 25.21
C PRO A 148 11.38 4.89 24.52
N ALA A 149 10.83 3.94 25.28
CA ALA A 149 9.78 3.04 24.79
C ALA A 149 8.39 3.68 24.92
N THR A 150 7.38 3.07 24.29
CA THR A 150 5.96 3.34 24.56
C THR A 150 5.21 1.99 24.47
N PRO A 151 4.36 1.64 25.46
CA PRO A 151 3.87 0.26 25.63
C PRO A 151 2.63 -0.07 24.78
N ALA A 152 2.42 -1.36 24.55
CA ALA A 152 1.15 -1.89 24.05
C ALA A 152 0.11 -2.02 25.19
N PRO A 153 -1.17 -1.67 24.97
CA PRO A 153 -2.25 -2.04 25.87
C PRO A 153 -2.61 -3.52 25.68
N LEU A 154 -2.72 -4.27 26.78
CA LEU A 154 -3.31 -5.62 26.77
C LEU A 154 -4.84 -5.53 26.88
N GLU A 155 -5.54 -6.48 26.27
CA GLU A 155 -6.99 -6.60 26.39
C GLU A 155 -7.44 -6.92 27.84
N THR A 156 -8.64 -6.43 28.19
CA THR A 156 -9.41 -6.97 29.30
C THR A 156 -10.81 -7.35 28.81
N ALA A 157 -10.96 -8.63 28.47
CA ALA A 157 -12.21 -9.21 28.01
C ALA A 157 -12.93 -9.88 29.19
N SER A 158 -14.00 -9.23 29.65
CA SER A 158 -14.79 -9.62 30.83
C SER A 158 -15.43 -11.00 30.73
N ARG A 159 -15.45 -11.71 31.88
CA ARG A 159 -16.65 -12.40 32.37
C ARG A 159 -16.67 -12.54 33.89
#